data_AF-A0A7S3T2D6-F1
#
_entry.id   AF-A0A7S3T2D6-F1
#
_cell.length_a   1.000
_cell.length_b   1.000
_cell.length_c   1.000
_cell.angle_alpha   90.00
_cell.angle_beta   90.00
_cell.angle_gamma   90.00
#
_symmetry.space_group_name_H-M   'P 1'
#
loop_
_entity.id
_entity.type
_entity.pdbx_description
1 polymer ?
#
loop_
_entity_poly.entity_id
_entity_poly.type
_entity_poly.pdbx_seq_one_letter_code
_entity_poly.pdbx_strand_id
1 'polypeptide(L)'
;WLKSRPRFERASPSPPQSAPHPFPVGAMATARPVVSVYQFDEPSQKKSTMPMPMALAMPLRPDLVRYVHTNISKNKRQAYAVGAKVGYETAAESWGTGRAVARIPRVPGGGTHRAGQAAFGNQARGGGM
;
A
#
# COMPACT_ATOMS: atom_id res chain seq x y z
N TRP A 1 18.25 1.39 -45.73
CA TRP A 1 18.20 2.83 -45.41
C TRP A 1 18.18 2.97 -43.90
N LEU A 2 19.39 3.08 -43.34
CA LEU A 2 19.71 2.87 -41.93
C LEU A 2 19.49 4.20 -41.18
N LYS A 3 18.33 4.41 -40.55
CA LYS A 3 18.10 5.59 -39.71
C LYS A 3 18.43 5.27 -38.25
N SER A 4 19.62 5.75 -37.88
CA SER A 4 20.15 6.12 -36.57
C SER A 4 19.15 6.07 -35.41
N ARG A 5 19.31 5.08 -34.53
CA ARG A 5 18.73 5.10 -33.18
C ARG A 5 19.55 6.05 -32.30
N PRO A 6 18.93 6.96 -31.53
CA PRO A 6 19.66 7.80 -30.59
C PRO A 6 20.27 6.93 -29.49
N ARG A 7 21.60 7.04 -29.35
CA ARG A 7 22.43 6.40 -28.33
C ARG A 7 22.03 7.00 -26.97
N PHE A 8 21.28 6.27 -26.18
CA PHE A 8 20.97 6.62 -24.79
C PHE A 8 22.30 6.66 -24.02
N GLU A 9 22.77 7.86 -23.70
CA GLU A 9 23.91 8.07 -22.80
C GLU A 9 23.59 7.43 -21.45
N ARG A 10 24.46 6.53 -21.00
CA ARG A 10 24.43 5.99 -19.64
C ARG A 10 24.69 7.16 -18.70
N ALA A 11 23.67 7.58 -17.96
CA ALA A 11 23.83 8.46 -16.83
C ALA A 11 24.93 7.91 -15.91
N SER A 12 25.99 8.70 -15.72
CA SER A 12 27.06 8.43 -14.78
C SER A 12 26.49 8.23 -13.37
N PRO A 13 26.97 7.25 -12.58
CA PRO A 13 26.52 7.09 -11.21
C PRO A 13 26.96 8.30 -10.38
N SER A 14 25.98 9.04 -9.85
CA SER A 14 26.20 10.09 -8.86
C SER A 14 26.93 9.51 -7.62
N PRO A 15 27.91 10.22 -7.05
CA PRO A 15 28.63 9.75 -5.87
C PRO A 15 27.66 9.58 -4.69
N PRO A 16 27.85 8.57 -3.82
CA PRO A 16 27.01 8.40 -2.64
C PRO A 16 27.26 9.56 -1.65
N GLN A 17 26.37 10.55 -1.66
CA GLN A 17 26.31 11.58 -0.63
C GLN A 17 25.62 11.00 0.60
N SER A 18 26.42 10.48 1.54
CA SER A 18 26.30 10.72 2.99
C SER A 18 27.18 9.69 3.69
N ALA A 19 28.19 10.19 4.40
CA ALA A 19 28.95 9.41 5.34
C ALA A 19 27.99 8.71 6.33
N PRO A 20 28.31 7.50 6.82
CA PRO A 20 27.59 6.95 7.95
C PRO A 20 27.81 7.89 9.13
N HIS A 21 26.79 8.67 9.48
CA HIS A 21 26.78 9.36 10.76
C HIS A 21 27.11 8.31 11.83
N PRO A 22 28.08 8.57 12.73
CA PRO A 22 28.29 7.69 13.86
C PRO A 22 26.99 7.72 14.64
N PHE A 23 26.16 6.68 14.50
CA PHE A 23 25.04 6.47 15.38
C PHE A 23 25.61 6.57 16.79
N PRO A 24 25.04 7.41 17.68
CA PRO A 24 25.43 7.33 19.07
C PRO A 24 25.19 5.87 19.46
N VAL A 25 26.27 5.18 19.80
CA VAL A 25 26.25 3.90 20.51
C VAL A 25 25.62 4.23 21.86
N GLY A 26 24.30 4.40 21.85
CA GLY A 26 23.49 4.58 23.03
C GLY A 26 23.79 3.39 23.91
N ALA A 27 24.35 3.67 25.08
CA ALA A 27 24.73 2.69 26.07
C ALA A 27 23.68 1.59 26.12
N MET A 28 24.05 0.39 25.65
CA MET A 28 23.27 -0.80 26.00
C MET A 28 23.15 -0.78 27.51
N ALA A 29 21.96 -1.10 28.04
CA ALA A 29 21.84 -1.37 29.46
C ALA A 29 22.84 -2.49 29.79
N THR A 30 24.03 -2.14 30.29
CA THR A 30 25.08 -3.05 30.76
C THR A 30 24.69 -3.59 32.13
N ALA A 31 23.42 -3.93 32.31
CA ALA A 31 22.92 -4.64 33.45
C ALA A 31 22.59 -6.05 32.98
N ARG A 32 23.08 -7.06 33.70
CA ARG A 32 22.60 -8.44 33.61
C ARG A 32 21.62 -8.66 34.77
N PRO A 33 20.42 -8.04 34.76
CA PRO A 33 19.46 -8.24 35.84
C PRO A 33 19.01 -9.69 35.86
N VAL A 34 18.68 -10.19 37.05
CA VAL A 34 18.18 -11.55 37.25
C VAL A 34 16.67 -11.46 37.46
N VAL A 35 15.90 -12.29 36.77
CA VAL A 35 14.44 -12.34 36.79
C VAL A 35 13.98 -13.51 37.65
N SER A 36 13.08 -13.26 38.61
CA SER A 36 12.49 -14.30 39.44
C SER A 36 11.43 -15.11 38.68
N VAL A 37 11.49 -16.43 38.78
CA VAL A 37 10.50 -17.38 38.25
C VAL A 37 9.53 -17.72 39.37
N TYR A 38 8.24 -17.44 39.16
CA TYR A 38 7.18 -17.71 40.12
C TYR A 38 6.54 -19.08 39.88
N GLN A 39 5.99 -19.69 40.93
CA GLN A 39 5.19 -20.91 40.79
C GLN A 39 3.78 -20.58 40.25
N PHE A 40 3.21 -21.48 39.45
CA PHE A 40 1.87 -21.29 38.88
C PHE A 40 0.76 -21.43 39.92
N ASP A 41 0.87 -22.43 40.81
CA ASP A 41 -0.16 -22.74 41.82
C ASP A 41 -0.17 -21.73 42.97
N GLU A 42 1.00 -21.19 43.34
CA GLU A 42 1.16 -20.15 44.36
C GLU A 42 2.00 -18.98 43.81
N PRO A 43 1.35 -17.92 43.26
CA PRO A 43 2.05 -16.83 42.59
C PRO A 43 2.88 -15.95 43.55
N SER A 44 2.70 -16.10 44.86
CA SER A 44 3.49 -15.44 45.90
C SER A 44 4.83 -16.12 46.15
N GLN A 45 5.01 -17.39 45.76
CA GLN A 45 6.25 -18.13 45.99
C GLN A 45 7.21 -18.06 44.79
N LYS A 46 8.45 -17.65 45.05
CA LYS A 46 9.55 -17.65 44.08
C LYS A 46 10.16 -19.04 44.02
N LYS A 47 10.18 -19.65 42.82
CA LYS A 47 10.77 -20.98 42.60
C LYS A 47 12.27 -20.92 42.35
N SER A 48 12.71 -20.01 41.48
CA SER A 48 14.12 -19.87 41.09
C SER A 48 14.38 -18.48 40.49
N THR A 49 15.64 -18.16 40.18
CA THR A 49 16.01 -16.90 39.54
C THR A 49 16.87 -17.19 38.32
N MET A 50 16.62 -16.51 37.20
CA MET A 50 17.30 -16.73 35.91
C MET A 50 17.81 -15.41 35.33
N PRO A 51 18.97 -15.37 34.64
CA PRO A 51 19.45 -14.14 34.01
C PRO A 51 18.48 -13.65 32.93
N MET A 52 18.30 -12.33 32.82
CA MET A 52 17.45 -11.73 31.78
C MET A 52 18.00 -12.04 30.37
N PRO A 53 17.15 -12.52 29.43
CA PRO A 53 17.56 -12.72 28.04
C PRO A 53 17.99 -11.40 27.38
N MET A 54 19.07 -11.43 26.61
CA MET A 54 19.61 -10.24 25.93
C MET A 54 18.60 -9.56 25.00
N ALA A 55 17.64 -10.31 24.43
CA ALA A 55 16.61 -9.76 23.56
C ALA A 55 15.75 -8.67 24.24
N LEU A 56 15.57 -8.74 25.57
CA LEU A 56 14.80 -7.75 26.33
C LEU A 56 15.60 -6.48 26.69
N ALA A 57 16.92 -6.51 26.56
CA ALA A 57 17.81 -5.38 26.79
C ALA A 57 18.10 -4.56 25.52
N MET A 58 17.57 -5.00 24.37
CA MET A 58 17.75 -4.32 23.08
C MET A 58 17.07 -2.94 23.08
N PRO A 59 17.61 -1.95 22.34
CA PRO A 59 17.02 -0.63 22.26
C PRO A 59 15.62 -0.69 21.63
N LEU A 60 14.66 -0.02 22.25
CA LEU A 60 13.29 0.08 21.75
C LEU A 60 13.28 0.94 20.47
N ARG A 61 12.96 0.32 19.32
CA ARG A 61 12.86 0.98 18.01
C ARG A 61 11.43 0.92 17.47
N PRO A 62 10.50 1.79 17.93
CA PRO A 62 9.12 1.78 17.46
C PRO A 62 9.00 2.06 15.96
N ASP A 63 9.93 2.81 15.37
CA ASP A 63 9.95 3.12 13.94
C ASP A 63 10.17 1.87 13.09
N LEU A 64 11.13 1.02 13.47
CA LEU A 64 11.39 -0.24 12.76
C LEU A 64 10.25 -1.23 12.92
N VAL A 65 9.71 -1.35 14.13
CA VAL A 65 8.56 -2.22 14.40
C VAL A 65 7.38 -1.80 13.51
N ARG A 66 7.08 -0.50 13.45
CA ARG A 66 6.01 0.01 12.58
C ARG A 66 6.29 -0.24 11.10
N TYR A 67 7.50 0.04 10.63
CA TYR A 67 7.89 -0.16 9.24
C TYR A 67 7.72 -1.62 8.80
N VAL A 68 8.27 -2.56 9.58
CA VAL A 68 8.20 -4.00 9.28
C VAL A 68 6.77 -4.50 9.39
N HIS A 69 6.06 -4.13 10.45
CA HIS A 69 4.67 -4.56 10.67
C HIS A 69 3.75 -4.12 9.52
N THR A 70 3.83 -2.86 9.10
CA THR A 70 3.01 -2.33 8.00
C THR A 70 3.28 -3.09 6.69
N ASN A 71 4.52 -3.46 6.41
CA ASN A 71 4.86 -4.20 5.19
C ASN A 71 4.42 -5.66 5.26
N ILE A 72 4.68 -6.36 6.38
CA ILE A 72 4.24 -7.75 6.56
C ILE A 72 2.71 -7.86 6.55
N SER A 73 2.00 -6.88 7.13
CA SER A 73 0.54 -6.84 7.16
C SER A 73 -0.07 -6.80 5.75
N LYS A 74 0.61 -6.20 4.77
CA LYS A 74 0.13 -6.16 3.38
C LYS A 74 0.17 -7.52 2.69
N ASN A 75 1.07 -8.44 3.09
CA ASN A 75 1.24 -9.74 2.43
C ASN A 75 0.04 -10.68 2.56
N LYS A 76 -0.80 -10.49 3.59
CA LYS A 76 -2.01 -11.30 3.79
C LYS A 76 -3.23 -10.81 2.99
N ARG A 77 -3.11 -9.69 2.28
CA ARG A 77 -4.21 -9.12 1.50
C ARG A 77 -4.43 -9.95 0.23
N GLN A 78 -5.67 -10.38 0.01
CA GLN A 78 -6.05 -11.01 -1.24
C GLN A 78 -6.25 -9.94 -2.31
N ALA A 79 -5.81 -10.21 -3.54
CA ALA A 79 -6.02 -9.31 -4.66
C ALA A 79 -7.52 -9.22 -4.98
N TYR A 80 -8.02 -8.00 -5.12
CA TYR A 80 -9.40 -7.71 -5.50
C TYR A 80 -9.37 -6.63 -6.57
N ALA A 81 -10.32 -6.70 -7.51
CA ALA A 81 -10.46 -5.72 -8.59
C ALA A 81 -11.93 -5.61 -9.00
N VAL A 82 -12.28 -4.48 -9.60
CA VAL A 82 -13.54 -4.33 -10.35
C VAL A 82 -13.39 -5.09 -11.68
N GLY A 83 -14.48 -5.68 -12.18
CA GLY A 83 -14.45 -6.39 -13.46
C GLY A 83 -14.02 -5.47 -14.62
N ALA A 84 -13.18 -5.99 -15.52
CA ALA A 84 -12.49 -5.17 -16.53
C ALA A 84 -13.42 -4.37 -17.48
N LYS A 85 -14.66 -4.83 -17.69
CA LYS A 85 -15.64 -4.19 -18.58
C LYS A 85 -16.82 -3.55 -17.84
N VAL A 86 -16.80 -3.52 -16.50
CA VAL A 86 -17.92 -2.98 -15.70
C VAL A 86 -18.16 -1.52 -16.08
N GLY A 87 -19.41 -1.20 -16.43
CA GLY A 87 -19.80 0.14 -16.88
C GLY A 87 -19.52 0.45 -18.35
N TYR A 88 -18.88 -0.47 -19.10
CA TYR A 88 -18.51 -0.33 -20.52
C TYR A 88 -19.17 -1.33 -21.47
N GLU A 89 -20.07 -2.18 -20.97
CA GLU A 89 -20.78 -3.18 -21.79
C GLU A 89 -21.95 -2.58 -22.59
N THR A 90 -22.41 -1.38 -22.24
CA THR A 90 -23.53 -0.73 -22.92
C THR A 90 -23.05 -0.08 -24.22
N ALA A 91 -23.61 -0.43 -25.38
CA ALA A 91 -23.34 0.34 -26.60
C ALA A 91 -23.86 1.78 -26.41
N ALA A 92 -23.01 2.78 -26.60
CA ALA A 92 -23.39 4.18 -26.45
C ALA A 92 -22.49 5.10 -27.29
N GLU A 93 -23.08 6.13 -27.89
CA GLU A 93 -22.36 7.15 -28.65
C GLU A 93 -22.89 8.54 -28.28
N SER A 94 -22.04 9.56 -28.43
CA SER A 94 -22.46 10.94 -28.20
C SER A 94 -23.31 11.44 -29.37
N TRP A 95 -24.40 12.12 -29.06
CA TRP A 95 -25.24 12.75 -30.09
C TRP A 95 -24.66 14.07 -30.66
N GLY A 96 -23.52 14.52 -30.13
CA GLY A 96 -22.90 15.79 -30.54
C GLY A 96 -23.59 17.03 -29.97
N THR A 97 -23.39 18.17 -30.61
CA THR A 97 -23.93 19.47 -30.21
C THR A 97 -25.33 19.72 -30.78
N GLY A 98 -26.02 20.77 -30.31
CA GLY A 98 -27.27 21.25 -30.92
C GLY A 98 -28.55 20.54 -30.45
N ARG A 99 -28.49 19.76 -29.36
CA ARG A 99 -29.64 19.02 -28.80
C ARG A 99 -30.03 19.43 -27.38
N ALA A 100 -29.58 20.60 -26.91
CA ALA A 100 -29.78 21.12 -25.55
C ALA A 100 -29.37 20.14 -24.42
N VAL A 101 -28.34 19.33 -24.68
CA VAL A 101 -27.91 18.24 -23.81
C VAL A 101 -26.38 18.12 -23.85
N ALA A 102 -25.76 17.67 -22.75
CA ALA A 102 -24.31 17.46 -22.65
C ALA A 102 -23.79 16.41 -23.63
N ARG A 103 -22.51 16.54 -24.03
CA ARG A 103 -21.82 15.71 -25.05
C ARG A 103 -21.46 14.28 -24.58
N ILE A 104 -22.04 13.79 -23.49
CA ILE A 104 -21.75 12.46 -22.93
C ILE A 104 -22.40 11.38 -23.83
N PRO A 105 -21.76 10.21 -24.04
CA PRO A 105 -22.36 9.09 -24.75
C PRO A 105 -23.70 8.64 -24.16
N ARG A 106 -24.64 8.26 -25.01
CA ARG A 106 -26.01 7.86 -24.62
C ARG A 106 -26.37 6.50 -25.17
N VAL A 107 -27.18 5.77 -24.39
CA VAL A 107 -27.72 4.46 -24.78
C VAL A 107 -28.64 4.63 -25.99
N PRO A 108 -28.42 3.93 -27.12
CA PRO A 108 -29.24 4.02 -28.31
C PRO A 108 -30.59 3.31 -28.12
N GLY A 109 -31.49 3.49 -29.09
CA GLY A 109 -32.81 2.87 -29.10
C GLY A 109 -33.91 3.76 -28.50
N GLY A 110 -35.06 3.16 -28.22
CA GLY A 110 -36.26 3.82 -27.68
C GLY A 110 -37.18 2.81 -26.98
N GLY A 111 -38.24 3.29 -26.33
CA GLY A 111 -39.25 2.43 -25.69
C GLY A 111 -38.86 1.83 -24.32
N THR A 112 -37.62 2.01 -23.85
CA THR A 112 -37.20 1.66 -22.49
C THR A 112 -36.81 2.90 -21.70
N HIS A 113 -37.00 2.89 -20.38
CA HIS A 113 -36.57 4.01 -19.51
C HIS A 113 -35.06 4.25 -19.53
N ARG A 114 -34.26 3.28 -19.98
CA ARG A 114 -32.80 3.37 -20.07
C ARG A 114 -32.32 4.03 -21.37
N ALA A 115 -33.11 3.96 -22.46
CA ALA A 115 -32.76 4.58 -23.73
C ALA A 115 -32.60 6.11 -23.57
N GLY A 116 -31.58 6.69 -24.22
CA GLY A 116 -31.27 8.12 -24.14
C GLY A 116 -30.60 8.58 -22.85
N GLN A 117 -30.41 7.72 -21.84
CA GLN A 117 -29.63 8.05 -20.64
C GLN A 117 -28.12 8.08 -20.93
N ALA A 118 -27.37 8.81 -20.12
CA ALA A 118 -25.91 8.87 -20.19
C ALA A 118 -25.27 7.52 -19.77
N ALA A 119 -24.18 7.16 -20.45
CA ALA A 119 -23.41 5.93 -20.22
C ALA A 119 -21.90 6.21 -20.29
N PHE A 120 -21.08 5.22 -19.91
CA PHE A 120 -19.60 5.20 -19.87
C PHE A 120 -18.90 6.17 -18.93
N GLY A 121 -19.35 7.42 -18.83
CA GLY A 121 -18.69 8.44 -18.02
C GLY A 121 -18.72 8.10 -16.53
N ASN A 122 -17.63 8.39 -15.81
CA ASN A 122 -17.54 8.21 -14.35
C ASN A 122 -18.56 9.07 -13.58
N GLN A 123 -19.05 10.14 -14.20
CA GLN A 123 -20.14 10.98 -13.69
C GLN A 123 -21.53 10.41 -14.00
N ALA A 124 -21.65 9.43 -14.88
CA ALA A 124 -22.92 8.84 -15.28
C ALA A 124 -23.28 7.65 -14.37
N ARG A 125 -24.56 7.54 -14.02
CA ARG A 125 -25.06 6.39 -13.25
C ARG A 125 -24.84 5.09 -14.04
N GLY A 126 -24.08 4.17 -13.46
CA GLY A 126 -23.71 2.90 -14.08
C GLY A 126 -22.61 3.01 -15.13
N GLY A 127 -21.90 4.14 -15.21
CA GLY A 127 -20.64 4.27 -15.96
C GLY A 127 -19.47 3.65 -15.19
N GLY A 128 -18.35 3.45 -15.89
CA GLY A 128 -17.14 2.91 -15.30
C GLY A 128 -16.39 3.93 -14.43
N MET A 129 -15.57 3.43 -13.50
CA MET A 129 -14.65 4.21 -12.66
C MET A 129 -13.22 3.71 -12.82
#